data_AF-A0A8C2QLT2-F1
#
_entry.id   AF-A0A8C2QLT2-F1
#
_cell.length_a   1.000
_cell.length_b   1.000
_cell.length_c   1.000
_cell.angle_alpha   90.00
_cell.angle_beta   90.00
_cell.angle_gamma   90.00
#
_symmetry.space_group_name_H-M   'P 1'
#
loop_
_entity.id
_entity.type
_entity.pdbx_description
1 polymer ?
#
loop_
_entity_poly.entity_id
_entity_poly.type
_entity_poly.pdbx_seq_one_letter_code
_entity_poly.pdbx_strand_id
1 'polypeptide(L)'
;MGVDIRHNKDRKEPKGQDIYLRLLVKLYRFLARRTNSTFNQVVLKRLFMSQNTTAVVVGTVTDDVRILEVPKLKAPGTPHSHTKPYVCSKGRKFKRVRGRRASRGYKN
;
A
#
# COMPACT_ATOMS: atom_id res chain seq x y z
N MET A 1 -16.40 -29.58 20.28
CA MET A 1 -16.99 -28.53 19.40
C MET A 1 -15.89 -27.53 19.09
N GLY A 2 -15.61 -27.26 17.82
CA GLY A 2 -14.57 -26.28 17.44
C GLY A 2 -15.13 -24.86 17.56
N VAL A 3 -14.40 -23.98 18.25
CA VAL A 3 -14.73 -22.55 18.33
C VAL A 3 -14.04 -21.83 17.17
N ASP A 4 -14.80 -21.12 16.35
CA ASP A 4 -14.28 -20.29 15.26
C ASP A 4 -13.59 -19.04 15.84
N ILE A 5 -12.26 -18.98 15.78
CA ILE A 5 -11.49 -17.83 16.26
C ILE A 5 -11.22 -16.88 15.10
N ARG A 6 -11.76 -15.66 15.19
CA ARG A 6 -11.42 -14.56 14.27
C ARG A 6 -10.04 -14.01 14.64
N HIS A 7 -9.11 -14.09 13.70
CA HIS A 7 -7.74 -13.64 13.90
C HIS A 7 -7.62 -12.13 13.62
N ASN A 8 -7.27 -11.33 14.63
CA ASN A 8 -6.95 -9.91 14.43
C ASN A 8 -5.54 -9.77 13.82
N LYS A 9 -5.43 -9.04 12.70
CA LYS A 9 -4.18 -8.76 11.98
C LYS A 9 -3.62 -7.35 12.22
N ASP A 10 -4.21 -6.60 13.16
CA ASP A 10 -3.77 -5.25 13.49
C ASP A 10 -2.38 -5.25 14.12
N ARG A 11 -1.49 -4.44 13.55
CA ARG A 11 -0.15 -4.23 14.10
C ARG A 11 -0.22 -3.44 15.42
N LYS A 12 0.57 -3.88 16.41
CA LYS A 12 0.63 -3.25 17.74
C LYS A 12 1.92 -2.45 17.99
N GLU A 13 2.93 -2.62 17.14
CA GLU A 13 4.25 -2.00 17.27
C GLU A 13 4.77 -1.55 15.90
N PRO A 14 5.66 -0.54 15.85
CA PRO A 14 6.23 -0.06 14.60
C PRO A 14 7.28 -1.04 14.09
N LYS A 15 7.47 -1.13 12.77
CA LYS A 15 8.41 -2.07 12.15
C LYS A 15 9.88 -1.65 12.30
N GLY A 16 10.14 -0.34 12.32
CA GLY A 16 11.50 0.23 12.43
C GLY A 16 12.04 0.22 13.86
N GLN A 17 13.35 0.03 14.00
CA GLN A 17 14.06 0.09 15.28
C GLN A 17 14.38 1.54 15.74
N ASP A 18 13.92 2.56 15.00
CA ASP A 18 14.18 3.96 15.28
C ASP A 18 13.65 4.37 16.67
N ILE A 19 14.55 4.96 17.47
CA ILE A 19 14.28 5.43 18.84
C ILE A 19 13.25 6.56 18.83
N TYR A 20 13.36 7.51 17.88
CA TYR A 20 12.46 8.66 17.80
C TYR A 20 11.03 8.23 17.47
N LEU A 21 10.89 7.24 16.59
CA LEU A 21 9.60 6.67 16.24
C LEU A 21 8.91 6.00 17.44
N ARG A 22 9.68 5.27 18.26
CA ARG A 22 9.15 4.63 19.49
C ARG A 22 8.71 5.68 20.53
N LEU A 23 9.46 6.76 20.68
CA LEU A 23 9.09 7.88 21.55
C LEU A 23 7.79 8.56 21.10
N LEU A 24 7.66 8.82 19.79
CA LEU A 24 6.47 9.44 19.22
C LEU A 24 5.23 8.55 19.36
N VAL A 25 5.36 7.24 19.09
CA VAL A 25 4.29 6.26 19.30
C VAL A 25 3.88 6.21 20.78
N LYS A 26 4.83 6.27 21.71
CA LYS A 26 4.54 6.26 23.16
C LYS A 26 3.72 7.48 23.58
N LEU A 27 4.04 8.65 23.03
CA LEU A 27 3.31 9.90 23.27
C LEU A 27 1.89 9.86 22.69
N TYR A 28 1.73 9.49 21.41
CA TYR A 28 0.41 9.44 20.78
C TYR A 28 -0.46 8.30 21.30
N ARG A 29 0.13 7.20 21.78
CA ARG A 29 -0.59 6.11 22.47
C ARG A 29 -1.14 6.56 23.82
N PHE A 30 -0.43 7.43 24.53
CA PHE A 30 -0.92 8.05 25.77
C PHE A 30 -2.07 9.02 25.47
N LEU A 31 -1.86 9.95 24.53
CA LEU A 31 -2.87 10.96 24.15
C LEU A 31 -4.15 10.32 23.60
N ALA A 32 -4.04 9.32 22.71
CA ALA A 32 -5.19 8.64 22.11
C ALA A 32 -6.08 7.92 23.13
N ARG A 33 -5.53 7.48 24.26
CA ARG A 33 -6.29 6.86 25.36
C ARG A 33 -6.96 7.88 26.28
N ARG A 34 -6.42 9.10 26.39
CA ARG A 34 -6.86 10.12 27.35
C ARG A 34 -7.82 11.15 26.79
N THR A 35 -7.68 11.49 25.51
CA THR A 35 -8.34 12.68 24.93
C THR A 35 -9.54 12.37 24.02
N ASN A 36 -9.87 11.08 23.80
CA ASN A 36 -10.98 10.61 22.93
C ASN A 36 -11.05 11.24 21.51
N SER A 37 -10.06 12.03 21.10
CA SER A 37 -10.03 12.68 19.79
C SER A 37 -9.74 11.65 18.70
N THR A 38 -10.55 11.64 17.65
CA THR A 38 -10.38 10.77 16.48
C THR A 38 -9.05 11.04 15.76
N PHE A 39 -8.56 12.28 15.78
CA PHE A 39 -7.27 12.69 15.22
C PHE A 39 -6.10 11.88 15.79
N ASN A 40 -5.96 11.82 17.12
CA ASN A 40 -4.84 11.09 17.76
C ASN A 40 -4.86 9.59 17.47
N GLN A 41 -6.03 8.99 17.31
CA GLN A 41 -6.19 7.59 16.92
C GLN A 41 -5.74 7.34 15.47
N VAL A 42 -6.07 8.27 14.56
CA VAL A 42 -5.66 8.21 13.15
C VAL A 42 -4.15 8.37 13.02
N VAL A 43 -3.54 9.32 13.74
CA VAL A 43 -2.08 9.52 13.76
C VAL A 43 -1.37 8.26 14.26
N LEU A 44 -1.81 7.69 15.39
CA LEU A 44 -1.24 6.46 15.93
C LEU A 44 -1.31 5.28 14.95
N LYS A 45 -2.45 5.13 14.25
CA LYS A 45 -2.63 4.06 13.25
C LYS A 45 -1.69 4.25 12.06
N ARG A 46 -1.47 5.48 11.60
CA ARG A 46 -0.56 5.79 10.49
C ARG A 46 0.90 5.53 10.83
N LEU A 47 1.31 5.81 12.08
CA LEU A 47 2.67 5.53 12.57
C LEU A 47 3.04 4.02 12.50
N PHE A 48 2.05 3.11 12.56
CA PHE A 48 2.29 1.66 12.44
C PHE A 48 2.25 1.11 11.00
N MET A 49 1.84 1.92 10.01
CA MET A 49 1.63 1.45 8.62
C MET A 49 2.87 1.59 7.73
N SER A 50 3.71 2.63 7.93
CA SER A 50 4.84 2.98 7.03
C SER A 50 6.15 2.27 7.41
N GLN A 51 6.99 1.96 6.42
CA GLN A 51 8.33 1.41 6.64
C GLN A 51 9.40 2.50 6.85
N ASN A 52 9.27 3.70 6.26
CA ASN A 52 10.40 4.65 6.21
C ASN A 52 10.09 6.16 6.30
N THR A 53 8.86 6.65 6.45
CA THR A 53 8.65 8.11 6.67
C THR A 53 7.41 8.42 7.51
N THR A 54 7.60 9.27 8.52
CA THR A 54 6.51 9.95 9.24
C THR A 54 6.10 11.17 8.41
N ALA A 55 5.19 11.03 7.46
CA ALA A 55 4.60 12.18 6.78
C ALA A 55 3.35 12.65 7.54
N VAL A 56 3.53 13.57 8.48
CA VAL A 56 2.48 14.50 8.91
C VAL A 56 2.80 15.81 8.20
N VAL A 57 1.99 16.18 7.20
CA VAL A 57 2.18 17.43 6.43
C VAL A 57 1.24 18.49 6.98
N VAL A 58 1.81 19.57 7.54
CA VAL A 58 1.13 20.86 7.73
C VAL A 58 1.95 21.89 6.96
N GLY A 59 1.63 22.03 5.67
CA GLY A 59 2.34 22.83 4.67
C GLY A 59 1.87 22.43 3.26
N THR A 60 2.12 23.23 2.23
CA THR A 60 1.70 22.89 0.86
C THR A 60 2.57 21.78 0.29
N VAL A 61 1.89 20.73 -0.15
CA VAL A 61 2.42 19.57 -0.85
C VAL A 61 2.96 20.01 -2.22
N THR A 62 4.18 19.62 -2.56
CA THR A 62 4.70 19.68 -3.93
C THR A 62 4.52 18.31 -4.57
N ASP A 63 3.82 18.24 -5.70
CA ASP A 63 3.58 17.00 -6.44
C ASP A 63 4.86 16.54 -7.17
N ASP A 64 5.43 15.39 -6.76
CA ASP A 64 6.43 14.68 -7.55
C ASP A 64 5.76 13.85 -8.66
N VAL A 65 6.04 14.17 -9.93
CA VAL A 65 5.51 13.55 -11.18
C VAL A 65 5.84 12.04 -11.33
N ARG A 66 6.45 11.41 -10.32
CA ARG A 66 7.07 10.07 -10.39
C ARG A 66 6.78 9.19 -9.16
N ILE A 67 5.57 9.20 -8.61
CA ILE A 67 5.17 8.22 -7.59
C ILE A 67 5.39 6.80 -8.16
N LEU A 68 6.41 6.09 -7.64
CA LEU A 68 6.92 4.82 -8.17
C LEU A 68 6.37 3.57 -7.48
N GLU A 69 5.50 3.71 -6.46
CA GLU A 69 4.70 2.59 -5.96
C GLU A 69 3.29 2.65 -6.56
N VAL A 70 3.14 1.95 -7.68
CA VAL A 70 1.85 1.74 -8.32
C VAL A 70 1.02 0.80 -7.42
N PRO A 71 -0.26 1.12 -7.13
CA PRO A 71 -1.17 0.21 -6.43
C PRO A 71 -1.10 -1.20 -7.03
N LYS A 72 -1.30 -2.25 -6.22
CA LYS A 72 -1.26 -3.64 -6.69
C LYS A 72 -2.29 -3.86 -7.80
N LEU A 73 -1.86 -3.78 -9.05
CA LEU A 73 -2.73 -3.91 -10.21
C LEU A 73 -3.04 -5.39 -10.45
N LYS A 74 -4.21 -5.69 -11.01
CA LYS A 74 -4.58 -7.06 -11.43
C LYS A 74 -3.48 -7.63 -12.33
N ALA A 75 -3.21 -8.93 -12.25
CA ALA A 75 -2.17 -9.52 -13.09
C ALA A 75 -2.49 -9.30 -14.59
N PRO A 76 -1.51 -8.88 -15.42
CA PRO A 76 -1.73 -8.66 -16.85
C PRO A 76 -2.15 -9.97 -17.52
N GLY A 77 -3.34 -9.97 -18.13
CA GLY A 77 -3.89 -11.15 -18.80
C GLY A 77 -5.00 -11.86 -18.03
N THR A 78 -5.43 -11.36 -16.86
CA THR A 78 -6.73 -11.77 -16.33
C THR A 78 -7.86 -11.06 -17.10
N PRO A 79 -9.04 -11.68 -17.27
CA PRO A 79 -10.18 -11.03 -17.90
C PRO A 79 -10.48 -9.68 -17.25
N HIS A 80 -10.69 -8.64 -18.07
CA HIS A 80 -10.91 -7.25 -17.62
C HIS A 80 -9.72 -6.59 -16.89
N SER A 81 -8.49 -7.07 -17.08
CA SER A 81 -7.29 -6.38 -16.60
C SER A 81 -6.72 -5.42 -17.65
N HIS A 82 -6.58 -4.15 -17.25
CA HIS A 82 -5.90 -3.13 -18.04
C HIS A 82 -4.44 -2.92 -17.64
N THR A 83 -3.92 -3.78 -16.77
CA THR A 83 -2.57 -3.70 -16.24
C THR A 83 -1.53 -3.90 -17.34
N LYS A 84 -0.57 -2.97 -17.41
CA LYS A 84 0.53 -3.05 -18.36
C LYS A 84 1.46 -4.22 -17.96
N PRO A 85 1.79 -5.13 -18.89
CA PRO A 85 2.76 -6.17 -18.60
C PRO A 85 4.14 -5.54 -18.43
N TYR A 86 4.91 -6.05 -17.48
CA TYR A 86 6.32 -5.69 -17.36
C TYR A 86 7.09 -6.31 -18.53
N VAL A 87 7.71 -5.47 -19.36
CA VAL A 87 8.47 -5.87 -20.55
C VAL A 87 9.68 -4.95 -20.66
N CYS A 88 10.86 -5.53 -20.88
CA CYS A 88 12.12 -4.80 -21.03
C CYS A 88 12.12 -3.83 -22.22
N SER A 89 11.48 -4.22 -23.34
CA SER A 89 11.39 -3.40 -24.56
C SER A 89 9.95 -3.33 -25.10
N LYS A 90 9.64 -2.22 -25.78
CA LYS A 90 8.33 -2.01 -26.44
C LYS A 90 8.48 -2.25 -27.93
N GLY A 91 7.47 -2.85 -28.56
CA GLY A 91 7.46 -3.02 -30.02
C GLY A 91 6.50 -4.11 -30.49
N ARG A 92 6.35 -4.23 -31.82
CA ARG A 92 5.46 -5.24 -32.45
C ARG A 92 5.85 -6.67 -32.09
N LYS A 93 7.14 -6.92 -31.83
CA LYS A 93 7.70 -8.24 -31.48
C LYS A 93 7.50 -8.62 -30.01
N PHE A 94 7.19 -7.67 -29.11
CA PHE A 94 7.21 -7.93 -27.66
C PHE A 94 5.80 -7.98 -27.06
N LYS A 95 5.37 -9.17 -26.59
CA LYS A 95 4.10 -9.46 -25.89
C LYS A 95 2.82 -8.84 -26.49
N ARG A 96 2.67 -8.87 -27.83
CA ARG A 96 1.50 -8.32 -28.58
C ARG A 96 0.66 -9.34 -29.37
N VAL A 97 0.97 -10.64 -29.31
CA VAL A 97 0.40 -11.66 -30.21
C VAL A 97 -0.73 -12.47 -29.53
N ARG A 98 -0.43 -13.65 -28.98
CA ARG A 98 -1.41 -14.53 -28.32
C ARG A 98 -1.89 -13.91 -27.00
N GLY A 99 -3.19 -14.03 -26.69
CA GLY A 99 -3.81 -13.44 -25.50
C GLY A 99 -4.04 -11.93 -25.56
N ARG A 100 -3.63 -11.26 -26.66
CA ARG A 100 -3.84 -9.82 -26.90
C ARG A 100 -4.71 -9.55 -28.13
N ARG A 101 -4.83 -10.52 -29.05
CA ARG A 101 -5.56 -10.40 -30.32
C ARG A 101 -6.51 -11.59 -30.49
N ALA A 102 -7.71 -11.34 -31.01
CA ALA A 102 -8.67 -12.40 -31.30
C ALA A 102 -8.16 -13.39 -32.36
N SER A 103 -7.38 -12.92 -33.34
CA SER A 103 -6.86 -13.74 -34.46
C SER A 103 -5.76 -14.74 -34.07
N ARG A 104 -5.31 -14.77 -32.82
CA ARG A 104 -4.20 -15.62 -32.36
C ARG A 104 -4.61 -16.41 -31.13
N GLY A 105 -5.47 -17.40 -31.32
CA GLY A 105 -5.89 -18.39 -30.32
C GLY A 105 -6.99 -17.91 -29.38
N TYR A 106 -6.75 -16.83 -28.63
CA TYR A 106 -7.73 -16.24 -27.71
C TYR A 106 -7.34 -14.82 -27.34
N LYS A 107 -8.30 -14.05 -26.83
CA LYS A 107 -8.12 -12.68 -26.32
C LYS A 107 -8.71 -12.59 -24.91
N ASN A 108 -7.92 -12.03 -23.99
CA ASN A 108 -8.32 -11.76 -22.60
C ASN A 108 -8.90 -10.35 -22.44
#